data_AF-A0A125DMA1-F1
#
_entry.id   AF-A0A125DMA1-F1
#
_cell.length_a   1.000
_cell.length_b   1.000
_cell.length_c   1.000
_cell.angle_alpha   90.00
_cell.angle_beta   90.00
_cell.angle_gamma   90.00
#
_symmetry.space_group_name_H-M   'P 1'
#
loop_
_entity.id
_entity.type
_entity.pdbx_description
1 polymer ?
#
loop_
_entity_poly.entity_id
_entity_poly.type
_entity_poly.pdbx_seq_one_letter_code
_entity_poly.pdbx_strand_id
1 'polypeptide(L)'
;MLKFLTPLILAAASTLAHAQPTEAAALPTLDQCTSFSQTLLNAPYGDDIAAKAKEHKLTVRVVSRDKQRFPVTMDYRTDRVNLHIKDGRVDKALCG
;
A
#
# COMPACT_ATOMS: atom_id res chain seq x y z
N MET A 1 -31.25 -65.72 11.75
CA MET A 1 -30.06 -64.99 12.24
C MET A 1 -29.09 -64.87 11.08
N LEU A 2 -28.98 -63.70 10.46
CA LEU A 2 -28.12 -63.48 9.29
C LEU A 2 -27.30 -62.20 9.54
N LYS A 3 -26.01 -62.40 9.82
CA LYS A 3 -25.00 -61.35 10.03
C LYS A 3 -24.58 -60.81 8.66
N PHE A 4 -24.79 -59.52 8.42
CA PHE A 4 -24.12 -58.80 7.34
C PHE A 4 -23.17 -57.77 7.95
N LEU A 5 -21.88 -58.06 7.79
CA LEU A 5 -20.79 -57.09 7.96
C LEU A 5 -20.87 -56.08 6.82
N THR A 6 -20.93 -54.80 7.14
CA THR A 6 -20.76 -53.70 6.18
C THR A 6 -19.33 -53.16 6.30
N PRO A 7 -18.57 -53.06 5.20
CA PRO A 7 -17.21 -52.53 5.26
C PRO A 7 -17.23 -50.99 5.35
N LEU A 8 -16.39 -50.50 6.25
CA LEU A 8 -16.02 -49.11 6.46
C LEU A 8 -15.31 -48.57 5.21
N ILE A 9 -15.97 -47.69 4.44
CA ILE A 9 -15.31 -46.98 3.34
C ILE A 9 -14.64 -45.74 3.91
N LEU A 10 -13.33 -45.85 4.12
CA LEU A 10 -12.46 -44.75 4.50
C LEU A 10 -12.16 -43.90 3.25
N ALA A 11 -12.96 -42.87 2.98
CA ALA A 11 -12.67 -41.89 1.94
C ALA A 11 -11.63 -40.89 2.47
N ALA A 12 -10.34 -41.17 2.24
CA ALA A 12 -9.28 -40.19 2.41
C ALA A 12 -9.38 -39.16 1.27
N ALA A 13 -10.12 -38.08 1.51
CA ALA A 13 -10.13 -36.92 0.63
C ALA A 13 -8.79 -36.17 0.82
N SER A 14 -7.79 -36.54 0.02
CA SER A 14 -6.58 -35.75 -0.15
C SER A 14 -6.97 -34.44 -0.84
N THR A 15 -7.31 -33.41 -0.06
CA THR A 15 -7.44 -32.05 -0.61
C THR A 15 -6.06 -31.59 -1.05
N LEU A 16 -5.83 -31.63 -2.35
CA LEU A 16 -4.77 -30.92 -3.04
C LEU A 16 -4.85 -29.45 -2.63
N ALA A 17 -3.98 -29.05 -1.71
CA ALA A 17 -3.70 -27.66 -1.42
C ALA A 17 -3.17 -27.03 -2.73
N HIS A 18 -4.07 -26.43 -3.49
CA HIS A 18 -3.69 -25.55 -4.59
C HIS A 18 -3.07 -24.32 -3.92
N ALA A 19 -1.74 -24.32 -3.83
CA ALA A 19 -0.98 -23.11 -3.55
C ALA A 19 -1.28 -22.13 -4.69
N GLN A 20 -2.27 -21.26 -4.47
CA GLN A 20 -2.47 -20.11 -5.34
C GLN A 20 -1.17 -19.31 -5.33
N PRO A 21 -0.63 -18.89 -6.48
CA PRO A 21 0.46 -17.94 -6.47
C PRO A 21 -0.03 -16.73 -5.68
N THR A 22 0.68 -16.38 -4.60
CA THR A 22 0.44 -15.15 -3.84
C THR A 22 0.52 -14.01 -4.84
N GLU A 23 -0.64 -13.51 -5.27
CA GLU A 23 -0.74 -12.37 -6.16
C GLU A 23 0.00 -11.22 -5.46
N ALA A 24 1.18 -10.86 -5.99
CA ALA A 24 1.93 -9.74 -5.47
C ALA A 24 0.98 -8.54 -5.48
N ALA A 25 0.71 -7.97 -4.31
CA ALA A 25 -0.25 -6.89 -4.18
C ALA A 25 0.08 -5.82 -5.22
N ALA A 26 -0.86 -5.57 -6.14
CA ALA A 26 -0.65 -4.61 -7.22
C ALA A 26 -0.21 -3.26 -6.63
N LEU A 27 0.87 -2.70 -7.18
CA LEU A 27 1.33 -1.37 -6.83
C LEU A 27 0.26 -0.34 -7.20
N PRO A 28 0.10 0.73 -6.41
CA PRO A 28 -0.82 1.80 -6.75
C PRO A 28 -0.43 2.46 -8.09
N THR A 29 -1.47 2.85 -8.83
CA THR A 29 -1.32 3.53 -10.11
C THR A 29 -0.92 4.99 -9.91
N LEU A 30 -0.42 5.62 -10.98
CA LEU A 30 -0.14 7.06 -10.96
C LEU A 30 -1.39 7.89 -10.64
N ASP A 31 -2.55 7.49 -11.15
CA ASP A 31 -3.81 8.18 -10.88
C ASP A 31 -4.17 8.11 -9.39
N GLN A 32 -4.03 6.93 -8.75
CA GLN A 32 -4.25 6.77 -7.31
C GLN A 32 -3.31 7.65 -6.49
N CYS A 33 -2.03 7.68 -6.87
CA CYS A 33 -1.05 8.57 -6.24
C CYS A 33 -1.41 10.04 -6.42
N THR A 34 -1.81 10.44 -7.63
CA THR A 34 -2.14 11.83 -7.98
C THR A 34 -3.41 12.30 -7.28
N SER A 35 -4.45 11.46 -7.22
CA SER A 35 -5.65 11.76 -6.47
C SER A 35 -5.35 11.92 -4.98
N PHE A 36 -4.53 11.04 -4.39
CA PHE A 36 -4.13 11.16 -3.00
C PHE A 36 -3.31 12.43 -2.75
N SER A 37 -2.31 12.74 -3.59
CA SER A 37 -1.44 13.91 -3.42
C SER A 37 -2.23 15.23 -3.46
N GLN A 38 -3.26 15.32 -4.31
CA GLN A 38 -4.15 16.49 -4.38
C GLN A 38 -4.89 16.74 -3.06
N THR A 39 -5.27 15.68 -2.32
CA THR A 39 -5.95 15.84 -1.02
C THR A 39 -5.07 16.49 0.06
N LEU A 40 -3.75 16.47 -0.13
CA LEU A 40 -2.79 16.98 0.85
C LEU A 40 -2.50 18.47 0.69
N LEU A 41 -2.80 19.08 -0.45
CA LEU A 41 -2.43 20.48 -0.72
C LEU A 41 -3.04 21.43 0.33
N ASN A 42 -2.18 22.28 0.91
CA ASN A 42 -2.48 23.21 2.00
C ASN A 42 -2.89 22.57 3.34
N ALA A 43 -2.94 21.24 3.43
CA ALA A 43 -3.21 20.54 4.68
C ALA A 43 -2.07 20.77 5.68
N PRO A 44 -2.36 20.86 7.00
CA PRO A 44 -1.33 20.78 8.03
C PRO A 44 -0.52 19.50 7.89
N TYR A 45 0.80 19.59 8.03
CA TYR A 45 1.65 18.41 8.05
C TYR A 45 1.61 17.75 9.44
N GLY A 46 1.32 16.46 9.49
CA GLY A 46 1.25 15.68 10.72
C GLY A 46 1.47 14.18 10.46
N ASP A 47 1.59 13.42 11.55
CA ASP A 47 1.86 11.98 11.52
C ASP A 47 0.73 11.17 10.85
N ASP A 48 -0.48 11.74 10.77
CA ASP A 48 -1.66 11.14 10.15
C ASP A 48 -1.53 10.98 8.63
N ILE A 49 -0.74 11.84 7.97
CA ILE A 49 -0.54 11.78 6.52
C ILE A 49 0.10 10.45 6.10
N ALA A 50 1.08 9.95 6.87
CA ALA A 50 1.73 8.68 6.58
C ALA A 50 0.77 7.49 6.78
N ALA A 51 -0.08 7.56 7.81
CA ALA A 51 -1.10 6.55 8.07
C ALA A 51 -2.13 6.50 6.92
N LYS A 52 -2.66 7.65 6.50
CA LYS A 52 -3.58 7.77 5.36
C LYS A 52 -2.94 7.26 4.06
N ALA A 53 -1.69 7.64 3.79
CA ALA A 53 -0.98 7.14 2.61
C ALA A 53 -0.91 5.60 2.59
N LYS A 54 -0.62 4.98 3.74
CA LYS A 54 -0.55 3.52 3.88
C LYS A 54 -1.90 2.83 3.61
N GLU A 55 -3.01 3.44 3.99
CA GLU A 55 -4.37 2.94 3.66
C GLU A 55 -4.59 2.88 2.14
N HIS A 56 -3.97 3.80 1.38
CA HIS A 56 -3.97 3.81 -0.09
C HIS A 56 -2.81 3.02 -0.72
N LYS A 57 -2.06 2.24 0.07
CA LYS A 57 -0.84 1.53 -0.36
C LYS A 57 0.26 2.46 -0.89
N LEU A 58 0.22 3.73 -0.51
CA LEU A 58 1.20 4.75 -0.85
C LEU A 58 2.18 4.96 0.31
N THR A 59 3.31 5.59 -0.01
CA THR A 59 4.30 6.09 0.92
C THR A 59 4.47 7.60 0.75
N VAL A 60 4.93 8.28 1.80
CA VAL A 60 5.19 9.71 1.78
C VAL A 60 6.64 9.99 2.15
N ARG A 61 7.25 10.99 1.52
CA ARG A 61 8.61 11.43 1.80
C ARG A 61 8.67 12.95 1.79
N VAL A 62 9.17 13.55 2.86
CA VAL A 62 9.42 15.01 2.87
C VAL A 62 10.72 15.28 2.11
N VAL A 63 10.64 16.05 1.04
CA VAL A 63 11.79 16.42 0.20
C VAL A 63 12.31 17.82 0.47
N SER A 64 11.45 18.69 1.03
CA SER A 64 11.88 19.98 1.58
C SER A 64 10.96 20.43 2.70
N ARG A 65 11.51 21.22 3.63
CA ARG A 65 10.76 21.96 4.64
C ARG A 65 11.29 23.38 4.72
N ASP A 66 10.40 24.33 4.47
CA ASP A 66 10.69 25.75 4.41
C ASP A 66 11.84 26.05 3.44
N LYS A 67 12.97 26.54 3.93
CA LYS A 67 14.16 26.88 3.14
C LYS A 67 15.17 25.73 3.03
N GLN A 68 14.89 24.58 3.66
CA GLN A 68 15.78 23.43 3.68
C GLN A 68 15.31 22.34 2.70
N ARG A 69 16.22 21.86 1.85
CA ARG A 69 16.01 20.67 1.01
C ARG A 69 16.72 19.47 1.63
N PHE A 70 16.10 18.31 1.50
CA PHE A 70 16.65 17.04 1.98
C PHE A 70 17.27 16.26 0.82
N PRO A 71 18.42 15.60 1.02
CA PRO A 71 19.03 14.77 0.00
C PRO A 71 18.14 13.55 -0.26
N VAL A 72 17.78 13.34 -1.53
CA VAL A 72 16.97 12.20 -1.97
C VAL A 72 17.50 11.64 -3.29
N THR A 73 17.21 10.37 -3.53
CA THR A 73 17.40 9.73 -4.84
C THR A 73 16.32 10.19 -5.81
N MET A 74 16.69 10.31 -7.10
CA MET A 74 15.80 10.71 -8.21
C MET A 74 15.14 9.51 -8.90
N ASP A 75 14.96 8.39 -8.19
CA ASP A 75 14.17 7.26 -8.67
C ASP A 75 12.70 7.67 -8.82
N TYR A 76 12.00 7.15 -9.83
CA TYR A 76 10.57 7.39 -9.99
C TYR A 76 9.78 6.20 -9.43
N ARG A 77 8.88 6.50 -8.50
CA ARG A 77 8.02 5.52 -7.82
C ARG A 77 6.56 5.96 -7.83
N THR A 78 5.69 5.14 -8.44
CA THR A 78 4.24 5.41 -8.47
C THR A 78 3.58 5.27 -7.11
N ASP A 79 4.24 4.58 -6.17
CA ASP A 79 3.79 4.37 -4.80
C ASP A 79 4.32 5.41 -3.80
N ARG A 80 4.94 6.50 -4.27
CA ARG A 80 5.58 7.51 -3.40
C ARG A 80 5.10 8.92 -3.72
N VAL A 81 4.72 9.64 -2.67
CA VAL A 81 4.39 11.06 -2.71
C VAL A 81 5.50 11.86 -2.03
N ASN A 82 6.17 12.71 -2.80
CA ASN A 82 7.13 13.68 -2.30
C ASN A 82 6.40 14.94 -1.83
N LEU A 83 6.67 15.35 -0.59
CA LEU A 83 6.05 16.50 0.06
C LEU A 83 7.05 17.65 0.21
N HIS A 84 6.63 18.84 -0.21
CA HIS A 84 7.28 20.10 0.09
C HIS A 84 6.47 20.79 1.18
N ILE A 85 7.08 21.02 2.34
CA ILE A 85 6.43 21.65 3.48
C ILE A 85 6.84 23.12 3.55
N LYS A 86 5.88 24.01 3.81
CA LYS A 86 6.11 25.43 4.06
C LYS A 86 5.18 25.89 5.18
N ASP A 87 5.74 26.54 6.20
CA ASP A 87 4.99 27.07 7.35
C ASP A 87 4.11 26.00 8.02
N GLY A 88 4.64 24.79 8.15
CA GLY A 88 3.94 23.64 8.76
C GLY A 88 2.84 23.01 7.88
N ARG A 89 2.70 23.43 6.63
CA ARG A 89 1.67 22.93 5.69
C ARG A 89 2.30 22.35 4.44
N VAL A 90 1.57 21.48 3.75
CA VAL A 90 2.00 20.94 2.45
C VAL A 90 1.80 22.00 1.36
N ASP A 91 2.91 22.55 0.85
CA ASP A 91 2.95 23.52 -0.26
C ASP A 91 2.84 22.81 -1.62
N LYS A 92 3.49 21.65 -1.74
CA LYS A 92 3.42 20.78 -2.94
C LYS A 92 3.44 19.31 -2.55
N ALA A 93 2.71 18.50 -3.31
CA ALA A 93 2.71 17.05 -3.22
C ALA A 93 2.79 16.46 -4.64
N LEU A 94 3.83 15.68 -4.92
CA LEU A 94 4.12 15.16 -6.27
C LEU A 94 4.42 13.66 -6.20
N CYS A 95 3.89 12.90 -7.15
CA CYS A 95 4.21 11.48 -7.30
C CYS A 95 5.63 11.32 -7.85
N GLY A 96 6.44 10.48 -7.21
CA GLY A 96 7.82 10.23 -7.63
C GLY A 96 8.67 9.61 -6.56
#